data_AF-A0A6G2QUX1-F1
#
_entry.id   AF-A0A6G2QUX1-F1
#
_cell.length_a   1.000
_cell.length_b   1.000
_cell.length_c   1.000
_cell.angle_alpha   90.00
_cell.angle_beta   90.00
_cell.angle_gamma   90.00
#
_symmetry.space_group_name_H-M   'P 1'
#
loop_
_entity.id
_entity.type
_entity.pdbx_description
1 polymer ?
#
loop_
_entity_poly.entity_id
_entity_poly.type
_entity_poly.pdbx_seq_one_letter_code
_entity_poly.pdbx_strand_id
1 'polypeptide(L)'
;AAVRDDGEPGARALPSGAARPDALLDALDAAGITGRLWAVTRGAVSVGRSDAVADPAQAAVWGLGRVTALERPDRWGGLVDLDHVADARTAERLRAVLSATGTDAEDQVALRASGVYARRLVRASAQRPDAAWRPTGTVLVTGGPDGFAGHVARWLAGNGATGVLLATHAPADPDALDALRAELADLETEFTAVAYDPADAGALTAAVDALPDGRPLTAVVHTGDHGTPADSGDPADADALLTAVRRDLDALDAATGRRS
;
A
#
# COMPACT_ATOMS: atom_id res chain seq x y z
N ALA A 1 1.36 -30.95 -3.96
CA ALA A 1 0.77 -31.63 -5.13
C ALA A 1 0.14 -30.57 -6.01
N ALA A 2 0.69 -30.36 -7.19
CA ALA A 2 0.24 -29.35 -8.13
C ALA A 2 -1.16 -29.71 -8.64
N VAL A 3 -2.12 -28.80 -8.47
CA VAL A 3 -3.40 -28.87 -9.18
C VAL A 3 -3.10 -28.54 -10.63
N ARG A 4 -3.28 -29.52 -11.51
CA ARG A 4 -3.27 -29.32 -12.95
C ARG A 4 -4.54 -28.55 -13.30
N ASP A 5 -4.35 -27.41 -13.95
CA ASP A 5 -5.39 -26.62 -14.59
C ASP A 5 -5.69 -27.29 -15.94
N ASP A 6 -6.71 -28.15 -15.96
CA ASP A 6 -7.23 -28.72 -17.19
C ASP A 6 -8.08 -27.64 -17.87
N GLY A 7 -7.42 -26.89 -18.76
CA GLY A 7 -7.96 -25.69 -19.38
C GLY A 7 -9.26 -25.90 -20.15
N GLU A 8 -10.26 -25.09 -19.83
CA GLU A 8 -11.41 -24.85 -20.70
C GLU A 8 -11.01 -23.91 -21.85
N PRO A 9 -11.19 -24.32 -23.12
CA PRO A 9 -10.86 -23.50 -24.27
C PRO A 9 -11.93 -22.42 -24.48
N GLY A 10 -11.72 -21.26 -23.86
CA GLY A 10 -12.61 -20.11 -24.01
C GLY A 10 -12.34 -18.95 -23.04
N ALA A 11 -11.66 -19.21 -21.91
CA ALA A 11 -11.24 -18.15 -21.02
C ALA A 11 -10.05 -17.39 -21.63
N ARG A 12 -10.34 -16.33 -22.39
CA ARG A 12 -9.36 -15.30 -22.71
C ARG A 12 -8.78 -14.86 -21.36
N ALA A 13 -7.50 -15.16 -21.11
CA ALA A 13 -6.84 -14.79 -19.86
C ALA A 13 -7.13 -13.31 -19.60
N LEU A 14 -7.69 -13.01 -18.43
CA LEU A 14 -7.93 -11.63 -18.04
C LEU A 14 -6.58 -10.89 -18.11
N PRO A 15 -6.54 -9.67 -18.67
CA PRO A 15 -5.29 -8.93 -18.75
C PRO A 15 -4.62 -8.88 -17.37
N SER A 16 -3.36 -9.31 -17.33
CA SER A 16 -2.53 -9.22 -16.13
C SER A 16 -2.13 -7.76 -15.93
N GLY A 17 -2.69 -7.11 -14.92
CA GLY A 17 -2.43 -5.70 -14.60
C GLY A 17 -3.33 -5.22 -13.46
N ALA A 18 -3.04 -4.04 -12.90
CA ALA A 18 -3.94 -3.42 -11.93
C ALA A 18 -5.29 -3.11 -12.62
N ALA A 19 -6.41 -3.31 -11.91
CA ALA A 19 -7.70 -2.91 -12.46
C ALA A 19 -7.75 -1.37 -12.57
N ARG A 20 -8.15 -0.86 -13.75
CA ARG A 20 -8.22 0.57 -14.09
C ARG A 20 -9.66 1.01 -14.34
N PRO A 21 -10.38 1.47 -13.31
CA PRO A 21 -11.76 1.90 -13.48
C PRO A 21 -11.90 3.09 -14.43
N ASP A 22 -10.92 4.00 -14.42
CA ASP A 22 -10.77 5.15 -15.29
C ASP A 22 -10.62 4.77 -16.78
N ALA A 23 -9.60 3.96 -17.10
CA ALA A 23 -9.37 3.54 -18.48
C ALA A 23 -10.51 2.68 -19.02
N LEU A 24 -11.14 1.87 -18.16
CA LEU A 24 -12.33 1.10 -18.52
C LEU A 24 -13.51 2.02 -18.82
N LEU A 25 -13.73 3.08 -18.04
CA LEU A 25 -14.76 4.07 -18.34
C LEU A 25 -14.53 4.77 -19.69
N ASP A 26 -13.30 5.20 -19.98
CA ASP A 26 -12.99 5.83 -21.27
C ASP A 26 -13.26 4.86 -22.44
N ALA A 27 -12.94 3.57 -22.28
CA ALA A 27 -13.24 2.55 -23.27
C ALA A 27 -14.75 2.28 -23.42
N LEU A 28 -15.50 2.26 -22.32
CA LEU A 28 -16.97 2.13 -22.34
C LEU A 28 -17.61 3.33 -23.05
N ASP A 29 -17.06 4.53 -22.85
CA ASP A 29 -17.53 5.78 -23.47
C ASP A 29 -17.30 5.77 -24.97
N ALA A 30 -16.10 5.38 -25.40
CA ALA A 30 -15.77 5.19 -26.81
C ALA A 30 -16.69 4.13 -27.48
N ALA A 31 -17.13 3.13 -26.72
CA ALA A 31 -18.07 2.10 -27.17
C ALA A 31 -19.55 2.52 -27.08
N GLY A 32 -19.87 3.70 -26.54
CA GLY A 32 -21.24 4.18 -26.36
C GLY A 32 -22.03 3.46 -25.25
N ILE A 33 -21.34 2.78 -24.33
CA ILE A 33 -21.95 2.06 -23.21
C ILE A 33 -22.08 2.99 -22.01
N THR A 34 -23.29 3.44 -21.72
CA THR A 34 -23.55 4.51 -20.73
C THR A 34 -23.87 4.03 -19.31
N GLY A 35 -23.79 2.71 -19.06
CA GLY A 35 -24.04 2.12 -17.75
C GLY A 35 -23.07 2.64 -16.68
N ARG A 36 -23.48 2.53 -15.41
CA ARG A 36 -22.61 2.81 -14.25
C ARG A 36 -21.66 1.64 -14.02
N LEU A 37 -20.38 1.94 -13.82
CA LEU A 37 -19.34 0.95 -13.57
C LEU A 37 -19.32 0.54 -12.08
N TRP A 38 -19.36 -0.77 -11.83
CA TRP A 38 -19.11 -1.35 -10.51
C TRP A 38 -17.82 -2.17 -10.55
N ALA A 39 -16.91 -1.89 -9.62
CA ALA A 39 -15.70 -2.68 -9.45
C ALA A 39 -15.90 -3.72 -8.34
N VAL A 40 -15.76 -5.00 -8.70
CA VAL A 40 -15.93 -6.12 -7.78
C VAL A 40 -14.56 -6.69 -7.44
N THR A 41 -14.24 -6.72 -6.15
CA THR A 41 -13.00 -7.28 -5.61
C THR A 41 -13.27 -8.52 -4.77
N ARG A 42 -12.20 -9.24 -4.38
CA ARG A 42 -12.28 -10.31 -3.38
C ARG A 42 -11.12 -10.16 -2.41
N GLY A 43 -11.43 -10.01 -1.12
CA GLY A 43 -10.42 -9.85 -0.08
C GLY A 43 -9.67 -8.51 -0.13
N ALA A 44 -10.22 -7.48 -0.77
CA ALA A 44 -9.61 -6.14 -0.81
C ALA A 44 -9.66 -5.41 0.54
N VAL A 45 -10.65 -5.74 1.37
CA VAL A 45 -10.94 -5.04 2.62
C VAL A 45 -11.22 -6.03 3.74
N SER A 46 -10.98 -5.60 4.98
CA SER A 46 -11.37 -6.35 6.18
C SER A 46 -12.54 -5.63 6.86
N VAL A 47 -13.61 -6.37 7.18
CA VAL A 47 -14.74 -5.86 8.00
C VAL A 47 -14.59 -6.23 9.48
N GLY A 48 -13.55 -6.99 9.84
CA GLY A 48 -13.33 -7.44 11.21
C GLY A 48 -12.29 -8.56 11.32
N ARG A 49 -12.10 -9.05 12.55
CA ARG A 49 -11.04 -10.02 12.90
C ARG A 49 -11.19 -11.41 12.26
N SER A 50 -12.35 -11.72 11.70
CA SER A 50 -12.61 -12.98 11.01
C SER A 50 -12.14 -12.99 9.55
N ASP A 51 -11.86 -11.82 8.98
CA ASP A 51 -11.40 -11.72 7.61
C ASP A 51 -9.91 -12.07 7.52
N ALA A 52 -9.51 -12.65 6.38
CA ALA A 52 -8.11 -12.85 6.06
C ALA A 52 -7.39 -11.49 5.90
N VAL A 53 -6.06 -11.53 5.89
CA VAL A 53 -5.25 -10.37 5.52
C VAL A 53 -5.67 -9.89 4.13
N ALA A 54 -5.90 -8.59 4.00
CA ALA A 54 -6.36 -8.00 2.74
C ALA A 54 -5.31 -8.19 1.64
N ASP A 55 -5.77 -8.54 0.44
CA ASP A 55 -4.94 -8.57 -0.77
C ASP A 55 -4.61 -7.12 -1.19
N PRO A 56 -3.34 -6.70 -1.13
CA PRO A 56 -2.95 -5.33 -1.43
C PRO A 56 -3.27 -4.91 -2.88
N ALA A 57 -3.19 -5.85 -3.84
CA ALA A 57 -3.49 -5.56 -5.24
C ALA A 57 -4.99 -5.28 -5.42
N GLN A 58 -5.85 -6.02 -4.73
CA GLN A 58 -7.29 -5.78 -4.69
C GLN A 58 -7.63 -4.49 -3.93
N ALA A 59 -6.92 -4.20 -2.84
CA ALA A 59 -7.09 -2.96 -2.07
C ALA A 59 -6.72 -1.70 -2.88
N ALA A 60 -5.74 -1.79 -3.78
CA ALA A 60 -5.39 -0.69 -4.68
C ALA A 60 -6.56 -0.26 -5.58
N VAL A 61 -7.38 -1.23 -6.04
CA VAL A 61 -8.61 -0.96 -6.83
C VAL A 61 -9.60 -0.09 -6.04
N TRP A 62 -9.70 -0.31 -4.72
CA TRP A 62 -10.53 0.53 -3.85
C TRP A 62 -10.00 1.95 -3.72
N GLY A 63 -8.67 2.13 -3.76
CA GLY A 63 -8.03 3.45 -3.83
C GLY A 63 -8.44 4.19 -5.10
N LEU A 64 -8.19 3.59 -6.26
CA LEU A 64 -8.50 4.15 -7.57
C LEU A 64 -10.00 4.41 -7.74
N GLY A 65 -10.85 3.45 -7.39
CA GLY A 65 -12.30 3.59 -7.53
C GLY A 65 -12.89 4.75 -6.73
N ARG A 66 -12.31 5.10 -5.56
CA ARG A 66 -12.73 6.30 -4.80
C ARG A 66 -12.35 7.60 -5.49
N VAL A 67 -11.24 7.63 -6.23
CA VAL A 67 -10.86 8.78 -7.05
C VAL A 67 -11.80 8.88 -8.25
N THR A 68 -12.02 7.77 -8.95
CA THR A 68 -12.96 7.69 -10.09
C THR A 68 -14.38 8.12 -9.70
N ALA A 69 -14.84 7.78 -8.49
CA ALA A 69 -16.13 8.23 -7.97
C ALA A 69 -16.26 9.77 -7.90
N LEU A 70 -15.16 10.47 -7.61
CA LEU A 70 -15.12 11.93 -7.54
C LEU A 70 -14.97 12.57 -8.93
N GLU A 71 -14.23 11.94 -9.83
CA GLU A 71 -13.98 12.45 -11.18
C GLU A 71 -15.14 12.20 -12.15
N ARG A 72 -15.84 11.06 -12.00
CA ARG A 72 -16.90 10.58 -12.90
C ARG A 72 -18.16 10.13 -12.14
N PRO A 73 -18.77 10.96 -11.28
CA PRO A 73 -19.87 10.55 -10.38
C PRO A 73 -21.11 10.03 -11.12
N ASP A 74 -21.38 10.51 -12.34
CA ASP A 74 -22.52 10.05 -13.14
C ASP A 74 -22.33 8.65 -13.74
N ARG A 75 -21.07 8.21 -13.84
CA ARG A 75 -20.67 6.95 -14.48
C ARG A 75 -20.16 5.91 -13.49
N TRP A 76 -19.98 6.30 -12.25
CA TRP A 76 -19.60 5.40 -11.18
C TRP A 76 -20.82 4.79 -10.49
N GLY A 77 -20.75 3.49 -10.24
CA GLY A 77 -21.71 2.75 -9.43
C GLY A 77 -21.18 2.51 -8.02
N GLY A 78 -19.97 1.94 -7.91
CA GLY A 78 -19.35 1.68 -6.62
C GLY A 78 -18.31 0.56 -6.62
N LEU A 79 -17.90 0.20 -5.41
CA LEU A 79 -16.97 -0.87 -5.04
C LEU A 79 -17.72 -1.93 -4.24
N VAL A 80 -17.56 -3.20 -4.62
CA VAL A 80 -18.07 -4.34 -3.85
C VAL A 80 -16.96 -5.35 -3.60
N ASP A 81 -16.66 -5.64 -2.33
CA ASP A 81 -15.72 -6.70 -1.98
C ASP A 81 -16.45 -7.99 -1.58
N LEU A 82 -16.12 -9.09 -2.24
CA LEU A 82 -16.69 -10.40 -1.99
C LEU A 82 -15.85 -11.20 -0.99
N ASP A 83 -16.54 -12.06 -0.26
CA ASP A 83 -15.92 -13.15 0.50
C ASP A 83 -15.22 -14.17 -0.43
N HIS A 84 -14.33 -14.99 0.13
CA HIS A 84 -13.65 -16.04 -0.62
C HIS A 84 -14.63 -17.07 -1.21
N VAL A 85 -15.74 -17.32 -0.50
CA VAL A 85 -16.84 -18.18 -0.94
C VAL A 85 -18.03 -17.32 -1.33
N ALA A 86 -18.38 -17.32 -2.62
CA ALA A 86 -19.57 -16.67 -3.14
C ALA A 86 -20.66 -17.73 -3.40
N ASP A 87 -21.70 -17.75 -2.57
CA ASP A 87 -22.84 -18.63 -2.70
C ASP A 87 -24.07 -17.90 -3.31
N ALA A 88 -25.20 -18.59 -3.42
CA ALA A 88 -26.45 -18.03 -3.93
C ALA A 88 -26.90 -16.80 -3.12
N ARG A 89 -26.66 -16.79 -1.80
CA ARG A 89 -27.02 -15.67 -0.92
C ARG A 89 -26.14 -14.46 -1.19
N THR A 90 -24.86 -14.65 -1.45
CA THR A 90 -23.96 -13.58 -1.89
C THR A 90 -24.42 -12.99 -3.22
N ALA A 91 -24.88 -13.81 -4.16
CA ALA A 91 -25.43 -13.31 -5.43
C ALA A 91 -26.71 -12.48 -5.24
N GLU A 92 -27.61 -12.90 -4.35
CA GLU A 92 -28.82 -12.12 -3.99
C GLU A 92 -28.47 -10.77 -3.36
N ARG A 93 -27.54 -10.77 -2.40
CA ARG A 93 -27.05 -9.53 -1.77
C ARG A 93 -26.39 -8.59 -2.78
N LEU A 94 -25.58 -9.14 -3.70
CA LEU A 94 -24.97 -8.35 -4.76
C LEU A 94 -26.04 -7.70 -5.64
N ARG A 95 -27.06 -8.44 -6.07
CA ARG A 95 -28.17 -7.86 -6.85
C ARG A 95 -28.88 -6.73 -6.11
N ALA A 96 -29.11 -6.89 -4.81
CA ALA A 96 -29.72 -5.86 -3.98
C ALA A 96 -28.86 -4.59 -3.92
N VAL A 97 -27.53 -4.72 -3.76
CA VAL A 97 -26.59 -3.59 -3.79
C VAL A 97 -26.60 -2.90 -5.16
N LEU A 98 -26.48 -3.66 -6.25
CA LEU A 98 -26.39 -3.11 -7.60
C LEU A 98 -27.70 -2.42 -8.08
N SER A 99 -28.84 -2.76 -7.48
CA SER A 99 -30.16 -2.18 -7.80
C SER A 99 -30.62 -1.12 -6.80
N ALA A 100 -29.86 -0.88 -5.72
CA ALA A 100 -30.18 0.16 -4.75
C ALA A 100 -30.16 1.55 -5.40
N THR A 101 -31.09 2.40 -5.00
CA THR A 101 -31.21 3.79 -5.49
C THR A 101 -31.60 4.72 -4.35
N GLY A 102 -31.39 6.02 -4.53
CA GLY A 102 -31.76 7.03 -3.54
C GLY A 102 -30.82 7.07 -2.34
N THR A 103 -31.36 7.44 -1.17
CA THR A 103 -30.57 7.68 0.05
C THR A 103 -29.97 6.42 0.67
N ASP A 104 -30.47 5.25 0.30
CA ASP A 104 -30.02 3.96 0.83
C ASP A 104 -28.97 3.30 -0.09
N ALA A 105 -28.59 3.95 -1.19
CA ALA A 105 -27.56 3.46 -2.09
C ALA A 105 -26.17 3.70 -1.50
N GLU A 106 -25.40 2.62 -1.37
CA GLU A 106 -24.03 2.62 -0.86
C GLU A 106 -23.06 2.30 -1.99
N ASP A 107 -21.98 3.07 -2.12
CA ASP A 107 -20.98 2.91 -3.19
C ASP A 107 -19.72 2.16 -2.75
N GLN A 108 -19.64 1.75 -1.49
CA GLN A 108 -18.48 1.09 -0.89
C GLN A 108 -18.94 0.00 0.07
N VAL A 109 -19.07 -1.23 -0.46
CA VAL A 109 -19.75 -2.33 0.21
C VAL A 109 -18.85 -3.56 0.32
N ALA A 110 -18.92 -4.28 1.43
CA ALA A 110 -18.35 -5.61 1.59
C ALA A 110 -19.45 -6.64 1.86
N LEU A 111 -19.42 -7.75 1.11
CA LEU A 111 -20.32 -8.88 1.25
C LEU A 111 -19.58 -10.01 1.95
N ARG A 112 -20.12 -10.46 3.09
CA ARG A 112 -19.61 -11.60 3.86
C ARG A 112 -20.74 -12.58 4.15
N ALA A 113 -20.41 -13.79 4.57
CA ALA A 113 -21.40 -14.75 5.05
C ALA A 113 -22.38 -14.12 6.07
N SER A 114 -21.85 -13.31 6.99
CA SER A 114 -22.61 -12.63 8.05
C SER A 114 -23.56 -11.53 7.57
N GLY A 115 -23.31 -10.88 6.43
CA GLY A 115 -24.14 -9.76 6.01
C GLY A 115 -23.53 -8.84 4.94
N VAL A 116 -24.18 -7.69 4.78
CA VAL A 116 -23.77 -6.58 3.92
C VAL A 116 -23.23 -5.47 4.82
N TYR A 117 -22.03 -4.98 4.53
CA TYR A 117 -21.36 -3.94 5.31
C TYR A 117 -21.05 -2.74 4.42
N ALA A 118 -21.38 -1.54 4.86
CA ALA A 118 -21.02 -0.31 4.18
C ALA A 118 -19.84 0.37 4.87
N ARG A 119 -18.90 0.93 4.10
CA ARG A 119 -17.71 1.61 4.65
C ARG A 119 -18.11 2.91 5.35
N ARG A 120 -17.55 3.14 6.54
CA ARG A 120 -17.69 4.39 7.29
C ARG A 120 -16.35 4.79 7.90
N LEU A 121 -16.07 6.08 7.90
CA LEU A 121 -14.98 6.65 8.68
C LEU A 121 -15.53 7.06 10.04
N VAL A 122 -14.94 6.53 11.11
CA VAL A 122 -15.32 6.81 12.49
C VAL A 122 -14.15 7.37 13.25
N ARG A 123 -14.41 8.13 14.32
CA ARG A 123 -13.35 8.59 15.22
C ARG A 123 -12.76 7.38 15.94
N ALA A 124 -11.45 7.17 15.81
CA ALA A 124 -10.73 6.19 16.60
C ALA A 124 -10.69 6.66 18.06
N SER A 125 -11.26 5.89 18.97
CA SER A 125 -10.94 6.06 20.40
C SER A 125 -9.52 5.57 20.61
N ALA A 126 -8.58 6.46 20.92
CA ALA A 126 -7.22 6.06 21.23
C ALA A 126 -7.24 5.15 22.47
N GLN A 127 -7.14 3.84 22.26
CA GLN A 127 -6.70 2.94 23.30
C GLN A 127 -5.24 3.31 23.55
N ARG A 128 -4.97 4.00 24.67
CA ARG A 128 -3.58 4.23 25.06
C ARG A 128 -2.96 2.85 25.25
N PRO A 129 -1.92 2.49 24.49
CA PRO A 129 -1.23 1.24 24.75
C PRO A 129 -0.66 1.29 26.17
N ASP A 130 -0.67 0.14 26.86
CA ASP A 130 -0.17 0.04 28.24
C ASP A 130 1.32 0.41 28.35
N ALA A 131 2.05 0.34 27.23
CA ALA A 131 3.42 0.83 27.10
C ALA A 131 3.60 1.63 25.81
N ALA A 132 4.30 2.77 25.90
CA ALA A 132 4.77 3.49 24.72
C ALA A 132 5.95 2.72 24.09
N TRP A 133 5.92 2.54 22.78
CA TRP A 133 7.04 1.97 22.04
C TRP A 133 8.27 2.89 22.15
N ARG A 134 9.45 2.30 22.35
CA ARG A 134 10.74 2.98 22.31
C ARG A 134 11.61 2.27 21.28
N PRO A 135 12.16 2.97 20.28
CA PRO A 135 13.11 2.37 19.37
C PRO A 135 14.36 1.92 20.13
N THR A 136 14.97 0.83 19.67
CA THR A 136 16.22 0.27 20.21
C THR A 136 17.09 -0.19 19.05
N GLY A 137 18.41 -0.26 19.18
CA GLY A 137 19.25 -0.74 18.08
C GLY A 137 19.18 0.19 16.87
N THR A 138 19.15 -0.38 15.67
CA THR A 138 19.07 0.35 14.40
C THR A 138 17.65 0.31 13.83
N VAL A 139 17.18 1.46 13.34
CA VAL A 139 15.91 1.57 12.59
C VAL A 139 16.22 1.90 11.13
N LEU A 140 15.70 1.10 10.20
CA LEU A 140 15.75 1.38 8.76
C LEU A 140 14.63 2.36 8.42
N VAL A 141 14.96 3.46 7.75
CA VAL A 141 13.99 4.48 7.30
C VAL A 141 14.14 4.64 5.79
N THR A 142 13.06 4.49 5.03
CA THR A 142 13.09 4.82 3.59
C THR A 142 12.75 6.29 3.35
N GLY A 143 13.33 6.91 2.33
CA GLY A 143 13.02 8.28 1.88
C GLY A 143 14.20 9.25 1.98
N GLY A 144 13.98 10.52 1.61
CA GLY A 144 15.05 11.53 1.50
C GLY A 144 15.43 12.21 2.83
N PRO A 145 16.70 12.63 3.00
CA PRO A 145 17.17 13.28 4.23
C PRO A 145 16.52 14.65 4.50
N ASP A 146 16.08 15.35 3.45
CA ASP A 146 15.39 16.64 3.54
C ASP A 146 13.86 16.51 3.66
N GLY A 147 13.34 15.30 3.46
CA GLY A 147 11.91 15.00 3.45
C GLY A 147 11.37 14.58 4.83
N PHE A 148 10.25 13.86 4.80
CA PHE A 148 9.65 13.31 6.01
C PHE A 148 10.56 12.27 6.69
N ALA A 149 11.37 11.55 5.91
CA ALA A 149 12.32 10.58 6.44
C ALA A 149 13.38 11.21 7.35
N GLY A 150 13.91 12.39 6.99
CA GLY A 150 14.81 13.14 7.87
C GLY A 150 14.17 13.57 9.18
N HIS A 151 12.88 13.91 9.18
CA HIS A 151 12.14 14.25 10.40
C HIS A 151 11.93 13.00 11.28
N VAL A 152 11.58 11.88 10.66
CA VAL A 152 11.47 10.58 11.34
C VAL A 152 12.81 10.16 11.95
N ALA A 153 13.92 10.31 11.22
CA ALA A 153 15.26 9.99 11.71
C ALA A 153 15.63 10.78 12.99
N ARG A 154 15.39 12.10 12.99
CA ARG A 154 15.59 12.96 14.17
C ARG A 154 14.70 12.54 15.34
N TRP A 155 13.43 12.23 15.06
CA TRP A 155 12.51 11.76 16.10
C TRP A 155 12.97 10.42 16.69
N LEU A 156 13.43 9.48 15.86
CA LEU A 156 13.94 8.18 16.31
C LEU A 156 15.16 8.33 17.21
N ALA A 157 16.13 9.16 16.81
CA ALA A 157 17.31 9.47 17.60
C ALA A 157 16.95 10.06 18.97
N GLY A 158 16.07 11.08 18.98
CA GLY A 158 15.58 11.69 20.22
C GLY A 158 14.74 10.77 21.12
N ASN A 159 14.32 9.60 20.63
CA ASN A 159 13.48 8.64 21.37
C ASN A 159 14.19 7.31 21.70
N GLY A 160 15.51 7.20 21.44
CA GLY A 160 16.35 6.09 21.92
C GLY A 160 16.85 5.13 20.84
N ALA A 161 16.66 5.43 19.56
CA ALA A 161 17.34 4.69 18.51
C ALA A 161 18.86 4.90 18.65
N THR A 162 19.63 3.82 18.64
CA THR A 162 21.10 3.89 18.69
C THR A 162 21.73 3.92 17.30
N GLY A 163 20.92 3.64 16.28
CA GLY A 163 21.31 3.71 14.87
C GLY A 163 20.12 4.04 13.97
N VAL A 164 20.39 4.77 12.89
CA VAL A 164 19.47 4.99 11.79
C VAL A 164 20.17 4.60 10.49
N LEU A 165 19.55 3.70 9.73
CA LEU A 165 19.92 3.39 8.35
C LEU A 165 18.91 4.07 7.43
N LEU A 166 19.33 5.10 6.69
CA LEU A 166 18.49 5.77 5.70
C LEU A 166 18.66 5.11 4.34
N ALA A 167 17.58 4.62 3.76
CA ALA A 167 17.56 4.01 2.43
C ALA A 167 16.88 4.94 1.42
N THR A 168 17.63 5.37 0.41
CA THR A 168 17.17 6.25 -0.67
C THR A 168 17.13 5.50 -1.99
N HIS A 169 16.21 5.85 -2.90
CA HIS A 169 16.17 5.20 -4.24
C HIS A 169 17.24 5.73 -5.20
N ALA A 170 17.76 6.92 -4.92
CA ALA A 170 18.84 7.55 -5.66
C ALA A 170 19.85 8.14 -4.66
N PRO A 171 21.11 8.38 -5.07
CA PRO A 171 22.06 9.12 -4.26
C PRO A 171 21.46 10.47 -3.82
N ALA A 172 21.37 10.68 -2.51
CA ALA A 172 20.93 11.96 -1.95
C ALA A 172 22.08 12.98 -1.96
N ASP A 173 21.73 14.25 -1.75
CA ASP A 173 22.70 15.33 -1.61
C ASP A 173 23.67 15.05 -0.45
N PRO A 174 24.99 14.98 -0.70
CA PRO A 174 25.99 14.79 0.34
C PRO A 174 25.89 15.81 1.49
N ASP A 175 25.61 17.08 1.18
CA ASP A 175 25.55 18.13 2.20
C ASP A 175 24.36 17.91 3.15
N ALA A 176 23.22 17.46 2.61
CA ALA A 176 22.04 17.10 3.40
C ALA A 176 22.29 15.87 4.28
N LEU A 177 22.98 14.85 3.75
CA LEU A 177 23.37 13.67 4.51
C LEU A 177 24.35 14.00 5.64
N ASP A 178 25.31 14.88 5.38
CA ASP A 178 26.31 15.31 6.36
C ASP A 178 25.68 16.16 7.46
N ALA A 179 24.77 17.06 7.12
CA ALA A 179 23.98 17.83 8.09
C ALA A 179 23.15 16.89 8.99
N LEU A 180 22.40 15.95 8.40
CA LEU A 180 21.60 14.99 9.17
C LEU A 180 22.48 14.09 10.05
N ARG A 181 23.66 13.66 9.55
CA ARG A 181 24.61 12.88 10.34
C ARG A 181 25.10 13.64 11.56
N ALA A 182 25.44 14.93 11.41
CA ALA A 182 25.90 15.76 12.52
C ALA A 182 24.81 15.90 13.60
N GLU A 183 23.57 16.17 13.19
CA GLU A 183 22.44 16.28 14.13
C GLU A 183 22.15 14.97 14.90
N LEU A 184 22.26 13.81 14.23
CA LEU A 184 22.06 12.51 14.88
C LEU A 184 23.23 12.13 15.79
N ALA A 185 24.46 12.53 15.43
CA ALA A 185 25.64 12.32 16.27
C ALA A 185 25.56 13.09 17.60
N ASP A 186 25.00 14.31 17.59
CA ASP A 186 24.71 15.08 18.81
C ASP A 186 23.72 14.38 19.75
N LEU A 187 22.93 13.44 19.21
CA LEU A 187 21.99 12.58 19.93
C LEU A 187 22.53 11.17 20.17
N GLU A 188 23.86 10.97 20.05
CA GLU A 188 24.55 9.69 20.23
C GLU A 188 24.00 8.56 19.34
N THR A 189 23.45 8.91 18.17
CA THR A 189 22.85 7.98 17.21
C THR A 189 23.74 7.82 16.00
N GLU A 190 24.13 6.58 15.70
CA GLU A 190 24.90 6.27 14.49
C GLU A 190 24.03 6.46 13.23
N PHE A 191 24.56 7.10 12.19
CA PHE A 191 23.82 7.35 10.95
C PHE A 191 24.55 6.80 9.72
N THR A 192 23.88 5.90 9.01
CA THR A 192 24.33 5.36 7.73
C THR A 192 23.27 5.65 6.66
N ALA A 193 23.70 5.99 5.45
CA ALA A 193 22.80 6.14 4.31
C ALA A 193 23.23 5.18 3.19
N VAL A 194 22.24 4.60 2.51
CA VAL A 194 22.44 3.71 1.36
C VAL A 194 21.48 4.09 0.25
N ALA A 195 22.01 4.28 -0.95
CA ALA A 195 21.20 4.34 -2.16
C ALA A 195 21.00 2.93 -2.71
N TYR A 196 19.78 2.57 -3.08
CA TYR A 196 19.45 1.26 -3.65
C TYR A 196 18.39 1.38 -4.74
N ASP A 197 18.38 0.44 -5.68
CA ASP A 197 17.30 0.32 -6.68
C ASP A 197 16.22 -0.62 -6.12
N PRO A 198 14.94 -0.24 -6.05
CA PRO A 198 13.86 -1.16 -5.68
C PRO A 198 13.77 -2.42 -6.57
N ALA A 199 14.31 -2.40 -7.79
CA ALA A 199 14.42 -3.57 -8.64
C ALA A 199 15.62 -4.48 -8.28
N ASP A 200 16.58 -4.00 -7.48
CA ASP A 200 17.76 -4.73 -6.99
C ASP A 200 18.05 -4.39 -5.51
N ALA A 201 17.54 -5.24 -4.63
CA ALA A 201 17.72 -5.13 -3.18
C ALA A 201 19.16 -5.41 -2.68
N GLY A 202 20.12 -5.68 -3.56
CA GLY A 202 21.48 -6.10 -3.20
C GLY A 202 22.20 -5.10 -2.29
N ALA A 203 22.18 -3.81 -2.65
CA ALA A 203 22.82 -2.75 -1.87
C ALA A 203 22.18 -2.59 -0.48
N LEU A 204 20.85 -2.63 -0.42
CA LEU A 204 20.10 -2.55 0.83
C LEU A 204 20.37 -3.77 1.74
N THR A 205 20.37 -4.97 1.15
CA THR A 205 20.70 -6.23 1.86
C THR A 205 22.11 -6.17 2.43
N ALA A 206 23.09 -5.72 1.66
CA ALA A 206 24.46 -5.57 2.13
C ALA A 206 24.59 -4.55 3.28
N ALA A 207 23.86 -3.44 3.21
CA ALA A 207 23.84 -2.44 4.28
C ALA A 207 23.21 -3.00 5.57
N VAL A 208 22.11 -3.74 5.47
CA VAL A 208 21.48 -4.43 6.61
C VAL A 208 22.41 -5.52 7.17
N ASP A 209 23.10 -6.26 6.31
CA ASP A 209 24.04 -7.32 6.70
C ASP A 209 25.31 -6.79 7.37
N ALA A 210 25.71 -5.56 7.06
CA ALA A 210 26.85 -4.87 7.67
C ALA A 210 26.56 -4.25 9.05
N LEU A 211 25.30 -4.27 9.52
CA LEU A 211 24.95 -3.72 10.83
C LEU A 211 25.67 -4.48 11.95
N PRO A 212 26.26 -3.77 12.93
CA PRO A 212 27.01 -4.41 14.00
C PRO A 212 26.09 -5.15 14.97
N ASP A 213 26.58 -6.25 15.54
CA ASP A 213 25.82 -7.06 16.52
C ASP A 213 25.33 -6.26 17.74
N GLY A 214 26.07 -5.19 18.12
CA GLY A 214 25.69 -4.29 19.21
C GLY A 214 24.56 -3.30 18.86
N ARG A 215 24.17 -3.18 17.59
CA ARG A 215 23.06 -2.31 17.12
C ARG A 215 22.29 -3.02 15.99
N PRO A 216 21.62 -4.15 16.28
CA PRO A 216 20.89 -4.90 15.27
C PRO A 216 19.72 -4.09 14.71
N LEU A 217 19.23 -4.46 13.53
CA LEU A 217 17.99 -3.93 12.98
C LEU A 217 16.80 -4.37 13.86
N THR A 218 15.96 -3.44 14.29
CA THR A 218 14.80 -3.73 15.17
C THR A 218 13.47 -3.23 14.64
N ALA A 219 13.50 -2.29 13.69
CA ALA A 219 12.31 -1.72 13.09
C ALA A 219 12.59 -1.17 11.69
N VAL A 220 11.53 -1.07 10.89
CA VAL A 220 11.52 -0.45 9.58
C VAL A 220 10.41 0.60 9.56
N VAL A 221 10.72 1.79 9.04
CA VAL A 221 9.76 2.85 8.79
C VAL A 221 9.81 3.21 7.31
N HIS A 222 8.80 2.77 6.57
CA HIS A 222 8.65 3.14 5.16
C HIS A 222 7.84 4.44 5.07
N THR A 223 8.45 5.52 4.58
CA THR A 223 7.82 6.85 4.60
C THR A 223 7.03 7.18 3.33
N GLY A 224 7.14 6.36 2.28
CA GLY A 224 6.51 6.59 0.98
C GLY A 224 7.07 7.80 0.22
N ASP A 225 8.17 8.40 0.68
CA ASP A 225 8.85 9.49 -0.01
C ASP A 225 9.65 8.94 -1.19
N HIS A 226 8.99 8.79 -2.33
CA HIS A 226 9.58 8.34 -3.60
C HIS A 226 10.10 9.52 -4.44
N GLY A 227 10.20 10.72 -3.86
CA GLY A 227 10.45 11.97 -4.58
C GLY A 227 9.16 12.67 -5.01
N THR A 228 9.31 13.73 -5.82
CA THR A 228 8.19 14.59 -6.26
C THR A 228 7.12 13.75 -6.96
N PRO A 229 5.84 13.82 -6.53
CA PRO A 229 4.77 13.16 -7.28
C PRO A 229 4.80 13.68 -8.72
N ALA A 230 4.65 12.77 -9.69
CA ALA A 230 4.43 13.18 -11.07
C ALA A 230 3.24 14.16 -11.08
N ASP A 231 3.46 15.38 -11.57
CA ASP A 231 2.45 16.45 -11.65
C ASP A 231 1.41 16.19 -12.75
N SER A 232 1.22 14.93 -13.11
CA SER A 232 0.28 14.51 -14.12
C SER A 232 -0.78 13.64 -13.46
N GLY A 233 -2.03 14.07 -13.58
CA GLY A 233 -3.18 13.17 -13.45
C GLY A 233 -3.22 12.12 -14.57
N ASP A 234 -2.06 11.64 -15.04
CA ASP A 234 -1.94 10.64 -16.08
C ASP A 234 -2.16 9.26 -15.45
N PRO A 235 -3.11 8.48 -15.98
CA PRO A 235 -3.31 7.09 -15.62
C PRO A 235 -2.03 6.23 -15.57
N ALA A 236 -1.07 6.45 -16.47
CA ALA A 236 0.20 5.72 -16.51
C ALA A 236 1.04 5.90 -15.24
N ASP A 237 0.90 7.04 -14.56
CA ASP A 237 1.67 7.35 -13.35
C ASP A 237 1.18 6.57 -12.13
N ALA A 238 -0.13 6.27 -12.04
CA ALA A 238 -0.68 5.50 -10.94
C ALA A 238 -0.26 4.01 -10.98
N ASP A 239 -0.12 3.41 -12.17
CA ASP A 239 0.37 2.02 -12.31
C ASP A 239 1.87 1.94 -12.05
N ALA A 240 2.62 2.93 -12.54
CA ALA A 240 4.03 3.08 -12.23
C ALA A 240 4.22 3.24 -10.71
N LEU A 241 3.38 4.05 -10.05
CA LEU A 241 3.43 4.26 -8.60
C LEU A 241 3.11 2.98 -7.82
N LEU A 242 2.02 2.28 -8.13
CA LEU A 242 1.67 1.02 -7.46
C LEU A 242 2.74 -0.05 -7.67
N THR A 243 3.30 -0.13 -8.87
CA THR A 243 4.41 -1.03 -9.18
C THR A 243 5.67 -0.65 -8.41
N ALA A 244 5.98 0.65 -8.31
CA ALA A 244 7.12 1.15 -7.56
C ALA A 244 7.00 0.86 -6.06
N VAL A 245 5.83 1.15 -5.45
CA VAL A 245 5.54 0.81 -4.04
C VAL A 245 5.67 -0.69 -3.80
N ARG A 246 5.13 -1.53 -4.68
CA ARG A 246 5.25 -2.98 -4.54
C ARG A 246 6.70 -3.45 -4.60
N ARG A 247 7.48 -2.95 -5.57
CA ARG A 247 8.91 -3.30 -5.69
C ARG A 247 9.72 -2.85 -4.47
N ASP A 248 9.44 -1.67 -3.95
CA ASP A 248 10.10 -1.17 -2.72
C ASP A 248 9.78 -2.11 -1.54
N LEU A 249 8.50 -2.45 -1.34
CA LEU A 249 8.10 -3.39 -0.29
C LEU A 249 8.73 -4.79 -0.47
N ASP A 250 8.78 -5.31 -1.70
CA ASP A 250 9.44 -6.60 -2.00
C ASP A 250 10.95 -6.53 -1.72
N ALA A 251 11.62 -5.40 -2.02
CA ALA A 251 13.03 -5.18 -1.74
C ALA A 251 13.31 -5.07 -0.23
N LEU A 252 12.44 -4.37 0.51
CA LEU A 252 12.49 -4.28 1.97
C LEU A 252 12.31 -5.67 2.60
N ASP A 253 11.34 -6.44 2.13
CA ASP A 253 11.12 -7.82 2.59
C ASP A 253 12.33 -8.70 2.30
N ALA A 254 12.90 -8.63 1.09
CA ALA A 254 14.10 -9.38 0.73
C ALA A 254 15.32 -9.02 1.62
N ALA A 255 15.49 -7.75 1.96
CA ALA A 255 16.59 -7.26 2.78
C ALA A 255 16.41 -7.57 4.28
N THR A 256 15.18 -7.66 4.77
CA THR A 256 14.88 -7.76 6.22
C THR A 256 14.32 -9.12 6.64
N GLY A 257 13.67 -9.87 5.74
CA GLY A 257 12.92 -11.10 6.02
C GLY A 257 13.76 -12.30 6.48
N ARG A 258 15.09 -12.23 6.41
CA ARG A 258 15.97 -13.24 7.05
C ARG A 258 16.08 -13.07 8.57
N ARG A 259 15.47 -12.03 9.15
CA ARG A 259 15.69 -11.59 10.54
C ARG A 259 14.39 -11.41 11.36
N SER A 260 13.22 -11.76 10.80
CA SER A 260 11.91 -11.74 11.46
C SER A 260 11.56 -13.07 12.13
#